data_AF-A0A963KQW5-F1
#
_entry.id   AF-A0A963KQW5-F1
#
_cell.length_a   1.000
_cell.length_b   1.000
_cell.length_c   1.000
_cell.angle_alpha   90.00
_cell.angle_beta   90.00
_cell.angle_gamma   90.00
#
_symmetry.space_group_name_H-M   'P 1'
#
loop_
_entity.id
_entity.type
_entity.pdbx_description
1 polymer ?
#
loop_
_entity_poly.entity_id
_entity_poly.type
_entity_poly.pdbx_seq_one_letter_code
_entity_poly.pdbx_strand_id
1 'polypeptide(L)'
;VHTHISPTWYEAAPAVPTWDYVAAHLSGTVELLREPEAIEALLADMSRRFESGTGWFLDDQPASYRNAMLRGVVAFRIHVETIEASHKLSQNRSEADRRGIVEGLRARAQGDDLAIADRIRTGAG
;
A
#
# COMPACT_ATOMS: atom_id res chain seq x y z
N VAL A 1 2.08 -4.19 2.07
CA VAL A 1 3.41 -4.14 2.73
C VAL A 1 3.86 -5.55 3.04
N HIS A 2 5.15 -5.87 2.92
CA HIS A 2 5.67 -7.22 3.12
C HIS A 2 7.17 -7.24 3.44
N THR A 3 7.63 -8.21 4.22
CA THR A 3 9.07 -8.41 4.46
C THR A 3 9.42 -9.84 4.85
N HIS A 4 10.66 -10.24 4.60
CA HIS A 4 11.22 -11.54 4.98
C HIS A 4 11.49 -11.59 6.49
N ILE A 5 11.11 -12.69 7.12
CA ILE A 5 11.33 -13.01 8.53
C ILE A 5 12.42 -14.07 8.65
N SER A 6 13.53 -13.68 9.29
CA SER A 6 14.64 -14.61 9.53
C SER A 6 14.29 -15.60 10.64
N PRO A 7 14.57 -16.91 10.48
CA PRO A 7 14.39 -17.87 11.55
C PRO A 7 15.36 -17.63 12.72
N THR A 8 16.45 -16.88 12.49
CA THR A 8 17.43 -16.52 13.53
C THR A 8 16.90 -15.52 14.56
N TRP A 9 15.69 -15.00 14.36
CA TRP A 9 15.03 -14.07 15.30
C TRP A 9 14.05 -14.77 16.25
N TYR A 10 13.83 -16.07 16.07
CA TYR A 10 13.00 -16.86 16.95
C TYR A 10 13.83 -17.41 18.12
N GLU A 11 13.22 -17.53 19.29
CA GLU A 11 13.78 -18.28 20.42
C GLU A 11 13.52 -19.78 20.23
N ALA A 12 12.35 -20.12 19.64
CA ALA A 12 11.96 -21.50 19.39
C ALA A 12 12.73 -22.14 18.23
N ALA A 13 13.18 -23.38 18.45
CA ALA A 13 13.75 -24.25 17.42
C ALA A 13 13.03 -25.62 17.40
N PRO A 14 12.92 -26.28 16.22
CA PRO A 14 13.37 -25.83 14.91
C PRO A 14 12.45 -24.77 14.29
N ALA A 15 12.97 -23.98 13.35
CA ALA A 15 12.19 -22.97 12.65
C ALA A 15 12.65 -22.73 11.21
N VAL A 16 11.78 -22.11 10.41
CA VAL A 16 11.96 -21.89 8.96
C VAL A 16 11.79 -20.41 8.60
N PRO A 17 12.51 -19.91 7.58
CA PRO A 17 12.30 -18.57 7.06
C PRO A 17 10.90 -18.41 6.48
N THR A 18 10.35 -17.20 6.55
CA THR A 18 9.04 -16.92 5.97
C THR A 18 8.88 -15.44 5.59
N TRP A 19 7.69 -15.06 5.12
CA TRP A 19 7.33 -13.67 4.84
C TRP A 19 6.10 -13.29 5.65
N ASP A 20 6.16 -12.10 6.25
CA ASP A 20 4.99 -11.43 6.81
C ASP A 20 4.55 -10.32 5.86
N TYR A 21 3.24 -10.15 5.70
CA TYR A 21 2.64 -9.24 4.74
C TYR A 21 1.23 -8.80 5.13
N VAL A 22 0.77 -7.71 4.51
CA VAL A 22 -0.63 -7.27 4.46
C VAL A 22 -0.97 -6.94 3.01
N ALA A 23 -2.03 -7.56 2.49
CA ALA A 23 -2.53 -7.40 1.14
C ALA A 23 -4.07 -7.31 1.13
N ALA A 24 -4.61 -6.65 0.10
CA ALA A 24 -6.02 -6.64 -0.22
C ALA A 24 -6.20 -6.89 -1.72
N HIS A 25 -7.10 -7.80 -2.07
CA HIS A 25 -7.53 -8.05 -3.44
C HIS A 25 -8.93 -7.50 -3.61
N LEU A 26 -9.11 -6.67 -4.63
CA LEU A 26 -10.39 -6.06 -4.97
C LEU A 26 -10.80 -6.59 -6.34
N SER A 27 -11.98 -7.19 -6.42
CA SER A 27 -12.55 -7.65 -7.69
C SER A 27 -13.84 -6.89 -7.98
N GLY A 28 -14.12 -6.68 -9.26
CA GLY A 28 -15.31 -5.97 -9.69
C GLY A 28 -15.25 -5.62 -11.17
N THR A 29 -16.19 -4.78 -11.59
CA THR A 29 -16.36 -4.39 -12.99
C THR A 29 -15.64 -3.07 -13.30
N VAL A 30 -15.09 -2.98 -14.51
CA VAL A 30 -14.39 -1.78 -14.99
C VAL A 30 -15.34 -0.93 -15.84
N GLU A 31 -15.46 0.34 -15.50
CA GLU A 31 -16.14 1.38 -16.28
C GLU A 31 -15.10 2.34 -16.85
N LEU A 32 -15.08 2.54 -18.17
CA LEU A 32 -14.24 3.56 -18.79
C LEU A 32 -14.86 4.94 -18.64
N LEU A 33 -14.08 5.91 -18.16
CA LEU A 33 -14.48 7.31 -18.12
C LEU A 33 -14.14 7.95 -19.46
N ARG A 34 -15.15 8.52 -20.13
CA ARG A 34 -15.01 9.12 -21.46
C ARG A 34 -15.18 10.64 -21.46
N GLU A 35 -15.93 11.17 -20.51
CA GLU A 35 -16.21 12.60 -20.42
C GLU A 35 -14.95 13.36 -19.95
N PRO A 36 -14.42 14.31 -20.75
CA PRO A 36 -13.20 15.04 -20.42
C PRO A 36 -13.23 15.69 -19.03
N GLU A 37 -14.38 16.23 -18.62
CA GLU A 37 -14.58 16.89 -17.33
C GLU A 37 -14.44 15.90 -16.17
N ALA A 38 -14.92 14.65 -16.35
CA ALA A 38 -14.77 13.60 -15.34
C ALA A 38 -13.31 13.14 -15.21
N ILE A 39 -12.57 13.13 -16.33
CA ILE A 39 -11.13 12.81 -16.34
C ILE A 39 -10.33 13.94 -15.69
N GLU A 40 -10.63 15.20 -16.00
CA GLU A 40 -9.98 16.37 -15.39
C GLU A 40 -10.23 16.40 -13.88
N ALA A 41 -11.46 16.15 -13.43
CA ALA A 41 -11.80 16.07 -12.01
C ALA A 41 -11.02 14.95 -11.29
N LEU A 42 -10.91 13.76 -11.90
CA LEU A 42 -10.12 12.64 -11.36
C LEU A 42 -8.63 13.01 -11.20
N LEU A 43 -8.04 13.67 -12.21
CA LEU A 43 -6.64 14.10 -12.16
C LEU A 43 -6.43 15.20 -11.11
N ALA A 44 -7.38 16.13 -10.97
CA ALA A 44 -7.34 17.17 -9.95
C ALA A 44 -7.43 16.58 -8.53
N ASP A 45 -8.28 15.58 -8.31
CA ASP A 45 -8.36 14.85 -7.03
C ASP A 45 -7.05 14.12 -6.71
N MET A 46 -6.46 13.45 -7.70
CA MET A 46 -5.17 12.79 -7.56
C MET A 46 -4.06 13.81 -7.19
N SER A 47 -4.00 14.93 -7.91
CA SER A 47 -3.06 16.03 -7.62
C SER A 47 -3.24 16.54 -6.19
N ARG A 48 -4.46 16.88 -5.77
CA ARG A 48 -4.73 17.34 -4.39
C ARG A 48 -4.28 16.36 -3.33
N ARG A 49 -4.42 15.05 -3.59
CA ARG A 49 -4.07 14.00 -2.62
C ARG A 49 -2.56 13.80 -2.49
N PHE A 50 -1.82 13.81 -3.59
CA PHE A 50 -0.40 13.46 -3.58
C PHE A 50 0.54 14.66 -3.51
N GLU A 51 0.12 15.82 -4.01
CA GLU A 51 0.92 17.05 -4.04
C GLU A 51 0.54 18.02 -2.91
N SER A 52 -0.25 17.56 -1.94
CA SER A 52 -0.65 18.37 -0.79
C SER A 52 0.58 18.92 -0.05
N GLY A 53 0.60 20.23 0.17
CA GLY A 53 1.70 20.91 0.88
C GLY A 53 2.93 21.24 0.03
N THR A 54 2.97 20.83 -1.25
CA THR A 54 4.07 21.19 -2.17
C THR A 54 3.91 22.58 -2.79
N GLY A 55 2.68 23.11 -2.78
CA GLY A 55 2.32 24.33 -3.50
C GLY A 55 2.10 24.14 -5.00
N TRP A 56 2.16 22.90 -5.50
CA TRP A 56 1.84 22.57 -6.89
C TRP A 56 0.34 22.28 -7.06
N PHE A 57 -0.27 22.88 -8.08
CA PHE A 57 -1.66 22.64 -8.46
C PHE A 57 -1.78 22.37 -9.95
N LEU A 58 -2.62 21.40 -10.31
CA LEU A 58 -2.91 21.11 -11.73
C LEU A 58 -3.52 22.33 -12.44
N ASP A 59 -4.36 23.09 -11.74
CA ASP A 59 -5.08 24.23 -12.30
C ASP A 59 -4.16 25.41 -12.68
N ASP A 60 -2.95 25.46 -12.11
CA ASP A 60 -1.92 26.46 -12.45
C ASP A 60 -1.30 26.21 -13.84
N GLN A 61 -1.53 25.04 -14.43
CA GLN A 61 -1.01 24.71 -15.75
C GLN A 61 -1.88 25.29 -16.87
N PRO A 62 -1.30 25.71 -18.01
CA PRO A 62 -2.04 26.24 -19.14
C PRO A 62 -3.13 25.27 -19.63
N ALA A 63 -4.33 25.78 -19.93
CA ALA A 63 -5.46 24.95 -20.38
C ALA A 63 -5.12 24.12 -21.63
N SER A 64 -4.31 24.66 -22.56
CA SER A 64 -3.84 23.93 -23.74
C SER A 64 -2.99 22.71 -23.37
N TYR A 65 -2.17 22.83 -22.33
CA TYR A 65 -1.34 21.75 -21.80
C TYR A 65 -2.20 20.68 -21.11
N ARG A 66 -3.13 21.10 -20.24
CA ARG A 66 -4.08 20.18 -19.58
C ARG A 66 -4.91 19.40 -20.60
N ASN A 67 -5.48 20.08 -21.58
CA ASN A 67 -6.27 19.46 -22.65
C ASN A 67 -5.45 18.46 -23.49
N ALA A 68 -4.16 18.72 -23.71
CA ALA A 68 -3.29 17.79 -24.41
C ALA A 68 -3.02 16.52 -23.59
N MET A 69 -2.78 16.65 -22.27
CA MET A 69 -2.59 15.50 -21.38
C MET A 69 -3.85 14.63 -21.28
N LEU A 70 -5.04 15.24 -21.22
CA LEU A 70 -6.31 14.50 -21.16
C LEU A 70 -6.51 13.54 -22.33
N ARG A 71 -6.01 13.88 -23.53
CA ARG A 71 -6.07 12.99 -24.71
C ARG A 71 -5.09 11.82 -24.64
N GLY A 72 -4.08 11.89 -23.79
CA GLY A 72 -3.05 10.85 -23.64
C GLY A 72 -3.35 9.82 -22.56
N VAL A 73 -4.47 9.95 -21.84
CA VAL A 73 -4.83 9.08 -20.71
C VAL A 73 -6.13 8.34 -20.97
N VAL A 74 -6.21 7.10 -20.49
CA VAL A 74 -7.46 6.33 -20.41
C VAL A 74 -7.81 6.20 -18.93
N ALA A 75 -8.82 6.94 -18.51
CA ALA A 75 -9.31 6.87 -17.15
C ALA A 75 -10.40 5.80 -17.03
N PHE A 76 -10.44 5.13 -15.88
CA PHE A 76 -11.45 4.13 -15.58
C PHE A 76 -11.75 4.11 -14.09
N ARG A 77 -12.92 3.54 -13.77
CA ARG A 77 -13.38 3.27 -12.41
C ARG A 77 -13.55 1.76 -12.26
N ILE A 78 -13.13 1.23 -11.12
CA ILE A 78 -13.49 -0.14 -10.71
C ILE A 78 -14.68 -0.03 -9.76
N HIS A 79 -15.81 -0.60 -10.14
CA HIS A 79 -16.94 -0.84 -9.26
C HIS A 79 -16.62 -2.07 -8.43
N VAL A 80 -16.09 -1.85 -7.23
CA VAL A 80 -15.64 -2.93 -6.34
C VAL A 80 -16.85 -3.72 -5.87
N GLU A 81 -16.85 -5.02 -6.17
CA GLU A 81 -17.90 -5.96 -5.79
C GLU A 81 -17.46 -6.82 -4.61
N THR A 82 -16.18 -7.20 -4.57
CA THR A 82 -15.60 -7.98 -3.49
C THR A 82 -14.27 -7.40 -3.03
N ILE A 83 -14.02 -7.54 -1.72
CA ILE A 83 -12.77 -7.16 -1.07
C ILE A 83 -12.33 -8.36 -0.24
N GLU A 84 -11.14 -8.88 -0.53
CA GLU A 84 -10.49 -9.94 0.23
C GLU A 84 -9.21 -9.39 0.85
N ALA A 85 -9.17 -9.31 2.18
CA ALA A 85 -7.97 -8.91 2.91
C ALA A 85 -7.24 -10.15 3.43
N SER A 86 -5.92 -10.19 3.24
CA SER A 86 -5.05 -11.24 3.76
C SER A 86 -3.85 -10.63 4.47
N HIS A 87 -3.57 -11.14 5.67
CA HIS A 87 -2.38 -10.77 6.41
C HIS A 87 -1.75 -11.96 7.12
N LYS A 88 -0.43 -11.97 7.12
CA LYS A 88 0.40 -12.87 7.92
C LYS A 88 1.41 -12.01 8.64
N LEU A 89 1.33 -11.99 9.95
CA LEU A 89 2.07 -11.09 10.85
C LEU A 89 2.62 -11.90 12.02
N SER A 90 3.10 -13.11 11.74
CA SER A 90 3.59 -14.07 12.74
C SER A 90 2.63 -14.27 13.93
N GLN A 91 1.32 -14.14 13.71
CA GLN A 91 0.30 -14.18 14.76
C GLN A 91 0.18 -15.53 15.46
N ASN A 92 0.73 -16.59 14.86
CA ASN A 92 0.80 -17.93 15.42
C ASN A 92 2.07 -18.21 16.24
N ARG A 93 2.95 -17.21 16.40
CA ARG A 93 4.20 -17.33 17.17
C ARG A 93 4.01 -16.90 18.61
N SER A 94 4.92 -17.36 19.46
CA SER A 94 4.96 -16.93 20.86
C SER A 94 5.24 -15.43 20.97
N GLU A 95 4.89 -14.84 22.11
CA GLU A 95 5.19 -13.43 22.38
C GLU A 95 6.71 -13.16 22.36
N ALA A 96 7.52 -14.10 22.82
CA ALA A 96 8.97 -13.99 22.77
C ALA A 96 9.50 -13.95 21.34
N ASP A 97 9.04 -14.87 20.48
CA ASP A 97 9.40 -14.87 19.06
C ASP A 97 8.93 -13.58 18.36
N ARG A 98 7.71 -13.11 18.66
CA ARG A 98 7.18 -11.87 18.07
C ARG A 98 8.03 -10.66 18.45
N ARG A 99 8.50 -10.56 19.70
CA ARG A 99 9.45 -9.52 20.11
C ARG A 99 10.77 -9.63 19.34
N GLY A 100 11.34 -10.83 19.23
CA GLY A 100 12.58 -11.06 18.49
C GLY A 100 12.46 -10.67 17.02
N ILE A 101 11.33 -10.97 16.38
CA ILE A 101 11.02 -10.52 15.01
C ILE A 101 10.98 -8.99 14.93
N VAL A 102 10.26 -8.32 15.84
CA VAL A 102 10.13 -6.85 15.85
C VAL A 102 11.50 -6.19 16.04
N GLU A 103 12.33 -6.70 16.94
CA GLU A 103 13.70 -6.22 17.16
C GLU A 103 14.57 -6.43 15.92
N GLY A 104 14.54 -7.63 15.33
CA GLY A 104 15.28 -7.96 14.12
C GLY A 104 14.90 -7.08 12.92
N LEU A 105 13.61 -6.85 12.71
CA LEU A 105 13.10 -5.95 11.67
C LEU A 105 13.52 -4.49 11.92
N ARG A 106 13.42 -4.00 13.15
CA ARG A 106 13.85 -2.64 13.51
C ARG A 106 15.35 -2.45 13.37
N ALA A 107 16.15 -3.47 13.66
CA ALA A 107 17.60 -3.44 13.48
C ALA A 107 18.00 -3.49 12.00
N ARG A 108 17.32 -4.29 11.18
CA ARG A 108 17.58 -4.36 9.73
C ARG A 108 17.12 -3.10 9.00
N ALA A 109 15.95 -2.55 9.36
CA ALA A 109 15.40 -1.28 8.89
C ALA A 109 15.41 -1.08 7.37
N GLN A 110 15.06 -2.11 6.59
CA GLN A 110 15.02 -2.06 5.13
C GLN A 110 13.59 -2.20 4.60
N GLY A 111 13.27 -1.48 3.51
CA GLY A 111 11.96 -1.58 2.84
C GLY A 111 10.80 -1.41 3.82
N ASP A 112 9.91 -2.40 3.88
CA ASP A 112 8.71 -2.40 4.74
C ASP A 112 8.96 -2.90 6.18
N ASP A 113 10.20 -3.13 6.59
CA ASP A 113 10.54 -3.72 7.91
C ASP A 113 9.86 -2.99 9.07
N LEU A 114 9.98 -1.66 9.11
CA LEU A 114 9.41 -0.84 10.18
C LEU A 114 7.86 -0.89 10.15
N ALA A 115 7.29 -0.85 8.95
CA ALA A 115 5.84 -0.92 8.76
C ALA A 115 5.24 -2.26 9.19
N ILE A 116 5.95 -3.37 8.98
CA ILE A 116 5.56 -4.70 9.44
C ILE A 116 5.79 -4.84 10.95
N ALA A 117 6.93 -4.37 11.47
CA ALA A 117 7.24 -4.41 12.90
C ALA A 117 6.16 -3.70 13.74
N ASP A 118 5.69 -2.53 13.28
CA ASP A 118 4.61 -1.82 13.97
C ASP A 118 3.28 -2.56 13.93
N ARG A 119 2.95 -3.23 12.82
CA ARG A 119 1.73 -4.05 12.69
C ARG A 119 1.78 -5.31 13.56
N ILE A 120 2.93 -5.96 13.66
CA ILE A 120 3.13 -7.10 14.58
C ILE A 120 2.91 -6.65 16.03
N ARG A 121 3.34 -5.44 16.39
CA ARG A 121 3.18 -4.88 17.73
C ARG A 121 1.74 -4.51 18.07
N THR A 122 1.00 -3.91 17.14
CA THR A 122 -0.39 -3.46 17.40
C THR A 122 -1.41 -4.60 17.35
N GLY A 123 -1.05 -5.77 16.82
CA GLY A 123 -2.02 -6.79 16.43
C GLY A 123 -2.78 -6.35 15.17
N ALA A 124 -3.29 -7.31 14.41
CA ALA A 124 -4.20 -7.01 13.31
C ALA A 124 -5.52 -6.47 13.90
N GLY A 125 -5.70 -5.16 13.89
CA GLY A 125 -7.00 -4.53 14.05
C GLY A 125 -7.87 -4.71 12.81
#